data_AF-A0A519JVU9-F1
#
_entry.id   AF-A0A519JVU9-F1
#
_cell.length_a   1.000
_cell.length_b   1.000
_cell.length_c   1.000
_cell.angle_alpha   90.00
_cell.angle_beta   90.00
_cell.angle_gamma   90.00
#
_symmetry.space_group_name_H-M   'P 1'
#
loop_
_entity.id
_entity.type
_entity.pdbx_description
1 polymer ?
#
loop_
_entity_poly.entity_id
_entity_poly.type
_entity_poly.pdbx_seq_one_letter_code
_entity_poly.pdbx_strand_id
1 'polypeptide(L)'
;MDGHAGGATPLNDPKKEPAALRSLLGRTNRDWWPNQLTMDILHQQGKSGDPMGDGFNYPEAFKTLDLAAVKRDLTALMTDSQPWWPADYGHYGPFFIRMAWHSAGTYRTGDGRGGAGAGQQRFAPLNSWPDNGNLDKARRLLWPIKQKYGAKLSWADLMILAGNVAIESMGGPVFGFGGGRADVWEPEKDVYWGTEENWVGDEANQTRIRPDDGAALEAPLAAIQMGLIYVNPEGPGGVPEALQSARD
;
A
#
# COMPACT_ATOMS: atom_id res chain seq x y z
N MET A 1 -28.44 6.19 -19.79
CA MET A 1 -27.38 5.37 -20.43
C MET A 1 -26.94 4.43 -19.35
N ASP A 2 -27.56 3.27 -19.36
CA ASP A 2 -27.63 2.39 -18.20
C ASP A 2 -26.40 1.48 -18.25
N GLY A 3 -25.55 1.61 -17.23
CA GLY A 3 -24.22 1.01 -17.14
C GLY A 3 -24.21 -0.50 -16.90
N HIS A 4 -25.04 -1.26 -17.61
CA HIS A 4 -24.98 -2.72 -17.60
C HIS A 4 -23.88 -3.23 -18.55
N ALA A 5 -22.62 -3.04 -18.16
CA ALA A 5 -21.50 -3.84 -18.68
C ALA A 5 -21.40 -5.15 -17.88
N GLY A 6 -22.47 -5.95 -17.91
CA GLY A 6 -22.48 -7.31 -17.36
C GLY A 6 -21.83 -8.28 -18.33
N GLY A 7 -20.50 -8.21 -18.46
CA GLY A 7 -19.72 -9.29 -19.09
C GLY A 7 -19.83 -10.57 -18.26
N ALA A 8 -19.60 -11.72 -18.90
CA ALA A 8 -19.60 -13.02 -18.23
C ALA A 8 -18.71 -12.99 -16.98
N THR A 9 -19.33 -13.18 -15.82
CA THR A 9 -18.64 -13.30 -14.54
C THR A 9 -17.62 -14.45 -14.62
N PRO A 10 -16.42 -14.33 -14.02
CA PRO A 10 -15.48 -15.44 -13.96
C PRO A 10 -16.16 -16.71 -13.43
N LEU A 11 -15.87 -17.86 -14.05
CA LEU A 11 -16.35 -19.19 -13.63
C LEU A 11 -16.05 -19.54 -12.17
N ASN A 12 -15.14 -18.79 -11.52
CA ASN A 12 -14.72 -18.99 -10.14
C ASN A 12 -15.05 -17.76 -9.28
N ASP A 13 -16.29 -17.26 -9.35
CA ASP A 13 -16.78 -16.28 -8.36
C ASP A 13 -16.99 -16.98 -7.01
N PRO A 14 -16.14 -16.73 -6.00
CA PRO A 14 -16.21 -17.41 -4.71
C PRO A 14 -17.49 -17.08 -3.94
N LYS A 15 -18.27 -16.07 -4.36
CA LYS A 15 -19.59 -15.77 -3.79
C LYS A 15 -20.70 -16.70 -4.30
N LYS A 16 -20.51 -17.39 -5.44
CA LYS A 16 -21.57 -18.19 -6.08
C LYS A 16 -21.48 -19.69 -5.81
N GLU A 17 -20.27 -20.25 -5.65
CA GLU A 17 -20.09 -21.69 -5.39
C GLU A 17 -19.12 -21.97 -4.22
N PRO A 18 -19.60 -21.94 -2.96
CA PRO A 18 -18.77 -22.21 -1.78
C PRO A 18 -18.15 -23.63 -1.79
N ALA A 19 -18.82 -24.59 -2.43
CA ALA A 19 -18.41 -25.99 -2.47
C ALA A 19 -17.31 -26.29 -3.51
N ALA A 20 -17.04 -25.38 -4.46
CA ALA A 20 -16.05 -25.55 -5.51
C ALA A 20 -14.65 -25.06 -5.12
N LEU A 21 -14.45 -24.60 -3.89
CA LEU A 21 -13.13 -24.36 -3.31
C LEU A 21 -12.49 -25.70 -2.91
N ARG A 22 -12.05 -26.49 -3.89
CA ARG A 22 -10.90 -27.36 -3.63
C ARG A 22 -9.72 -26.42 -3.41
N SER A 23 -9.41 -26.14 -2.14
CA SER A 23 -8.23 -25.36 -1.81
C SER A 23 -7.02 -26.07 -2.40
N LEU A 24 -6.37 -25.43 -3.39
CA LEU A 24 -5.13 -25.92 -4.01
C LEU A 24 -4.05 -26.26 -2.96
N LEU A 25 -4.18 -25.64 -1.79
CA LEU A 25 -3.41 -25.87 -0.58
C LEU A 25 -4.34 -26.62 0.39
N GLY A 26 -4.07 -27.89 0.69
CA GLY A 26 -4.84 -28.64 1.69
C GLY A 26 -4.82 -27.99 3.07
N ARG A 27 -5.50 -28.61 4.06
CA ARG A 27 -5.47 -28.10 5.45
C ARG A 27 -4.04 -27.96 5.95
N THR A 28 -3.76 -26.82 6.56
CA THR A 28 -2.51 -26.48 7.23
C THR A 28 -2.64 -26.70 8.74
N ASN A 29 -1.52 -26.65 9.48
CA ASN A 29 -1.56 -26.75 10.95
C ASN A 29 -2.41 -25.65 11.59
N ARG A 30 -2.46 -24.45 10.99
CA ARG A 30 -3.24 -23.32 11.49
C ARG A 30 -4.75 -23.58 11.44
N ASP A 31 -5.22 -24.41 10.51
CA ASP A 31 -6.63 -24.78 10.42
C ASP A 31 -7.05 -25.73 11.56
N TRP A 32 -6.11 -26.51 12.10
CA TRP A 32 -6.34 -27.42 13.23
C TRP A 32 -6.06 -26.77 14.58
N TRP A 33 -5.05 -25.90 14.64
CA TRP A 33 -4.62 -25.22 15.86
C TRP A 33 -4.53 -23.70 15.62
N PRO A 34 -5.68 -23.00 15.50
CA PRO A 34 -5.70 -21.58 15.13
C PRO A 34 -5.04 -20.67 16.16
N ASN A 35 -4.99 -21.09 17.43
CA ASN A 35 -4.37 -20.35 18.54
C ASN A 35 -2.92 -20.80 18.83
N GLN A 36 -2.33 -21.65 17.99
CA GLN A 36 -0.92 -22.02 18.15
C GLN A 36 -0.03 -20.80 17.92
N LEU A 37 0.96 -20.60 18.80
CA LEU A 37 1.97 -19.56 18.62
C LEU A 37 2.69 -19.74 17.28
N THR A 38 2.59 -18.75 16.40
CA THR A 38 3.33 -18.73 15.14
C THR A 38 4.78 -18.29 15.37
N MET A 39 5.71 -19.00 14.73
CA MET A 39 7.14 -18.64 14.70
C MET A 39 7.54 -18.01 13.36
N ASP A 40 6.58 -17.83 12.43
CA ASP A 40 6.84 -17.33 11.07
C ASP A 40 7.45 -15.93 11.10
N ILE A 41 7.05 -15.11 12.08
CA ILE A 41 7.53 -13.75 12.28
C ILE A 41 9.03 -13.68 12.60
N LEU A 42 9.63 -14.75 13.15
CA LEU A 42 11.03 -14.76 13.60
C LEU A 42 12.02 -15.03 12.46
N HIS A 43 11.54 -15.61 11.36
CA HIS A 43 12.37 -15.87 10.16
C HIS A 43 12.11 -14.87 9.03
N GLN A 44 11.15 -13.97 9.23
CA GLN A 44 10.92 -12.83 8.37
C GLN A 44 12.22 -12.03 8.27
N GLN A 45 12.61 -11.61 7.06
CA GLN A 45 13.87 -10.89 6.80
C GLN A 45 15.18 -11.71 6.97
N GLY A 46 15.13 -13.03 7.20
CA GLY A 46 16.33 -13.85 7.42
C GLY A 46 16.47 -15.10 6.54
N LYS A 47 15.40 -15.54 5.86
CA LYS A 47 15.42 -16.66 4.90
C LYS A 47 14.54 -16.46 3.66
N SER A 48 13.89 -15.30 3.52
CA SER A 48 13.22 -14.95 2.27
C SER A 48 14.25 -14.89 1.15
N GLY A 49 13.91 -15.37 -0.05
CA GLY A 49 14.81 -15.32 -1.19
C GLY A 49 15.12 -13.88 -1.59
N ASP A 50 16.15 -13.29 -0.98
CA ASP A 50 16.72 -12.02 -1.41
C ASP A 50 17.51 -12.27 -2.70
N PRO A 51 17.03 -11.78 -3.86
CA PRO A 51 17.71 -11.99 -5.13
C PRO A 51 19.01 -11.18 -5.27
N MET A 52 19.28 -10.24 -4.36
CA MET A 52 20.48 -9.42 -4.36
C MET A 52 21.69 -10.15 -3.76
N GLY A 53 21.43 -11.18 -2.94
CA GLY A 53 22.43 -11.97 -2.23
C GLY A 53 23.07 -11.24 -1.04
N ASP A 54 23.69 -12.01 -0.15
CA ASP A 54 24.19 -11.55 1.15
C ASP A 54 25.27 -10.44 1.07
N GLY A 55 25.92 -10.28 -0.08
CA GLY A 55 26.96 -9.28 -0.29
C GLY A 55 26.44 -7.89 -0.72
N PHE A 56 25.15 -7.73 -1.00
CA PHE A 56 24.62 -6.46 -1.48
C PHE A 56 24.41 -5.45 -0.34
N ASN A 57 24.94 -4.24 -0.52
CA ASN A 57 24.78 -3.14 0.42
C ASN A 57 24.02 -1.99 -0.24
N TYR A 58 22.73 -1.86 0.10
CA TYR A 58 21.87 -0.83 -0.50
C TYR A 58 22.32 0.61 -0.22
N PRO A 59 22.65 1.01 1.02
CA PRO A 59 23.20 2.34 1.29
C PRO A 59 24.41 2.70 0.41
N GLU A 60 25.35 1.79 0.22
CA GLU A 60 26.51 2.03 -0.65
C GLU A 60 26.11 2.11 -2.13
N ALA A 61 25.20 1.23 -2.60
CA ALA A 61 24.69 1.28 -3.96
C ALA A 61 23.97 2.62 -4.25
N PHE A 62 23.13 3.08 -3.32
CA PHE A 62 22.37 4.33 -3.43
C PHE A 62 23.28 5.56 -3.47
N LYS A 63 24.37 5.59 -2.71
CA LYS A 63 25.35 6.70 -2.77
C LYS A 63 25.98 6.87 -4.17
N THR A 64 26.01 5.82 -5.00
CA THR A 64 26.52 5.88 -6.37
C THR A 64 25.45 6.25 -7.42
N LEU A 65 24.20 6.48 -6.99
CA LEU A 65 23.09 6.82 -7.87
C LEU A 65 23.20 8.29 -8.31
N ASP A 66 23.08 8.55 -9.60
CA ASP A 66 22.87 9.92 -10.10
C ASP A 66 21.44 10.35 -9.76
N LEU A 67 21.25 10.85 -8.54
CA LEU A 67 19.94 11.28 -8.03
C LEU A 67 19.38 12.45 -8.85
N ALA A 68 20.24 13.32 -9.39
CA ALA A 68 19.80 14.42 -10.25
C ALA A 68 19.20 13.89 -11.56
N ALA A 69 19.79 12.85 -12.15
CA ALA A 69 19.19 12.17 -13.30
C ALA A 69 17.85 11.51 -12.95
N VAL A 70 17.76 10.82 -11.80
CA VAL A 70 16.50 10.20 -11.37
C VAL A 70 15.39 11.24 -11.23
N LYS A 71 15.68 12.38 -10.60
CA LYS A 71 14.72 13.48 -10.47
C LYS A 71 14.30 14.03 -11.84
N ARG A 72 15.24 14.24 -12.77
CA ARG A 72 14.92 14.69 -14.14
C ARG A 72 14.00 13.71 -14.87
N ASP A 73 14.31 12.42 -14.81
CA ASP A 73 13.49 11.39 -15.44
C ASP A 73 12.09 11.29 -14.82
N LEU A 74 12.00 11.39 -13.48
CA LEU A 74 10.72 11.45 -12.78
C LEU A 74 9.91 12.69 -13.19
N THR A 75 10.53 13.87 -13.26
CA THR A 75 9.86 15.09 -13.73
C THR A 75 9.37 14.94 -15.17
N ALA A 76 10.15 14.34 -16.06
CA ALA A 76 9.73 14.07 -17.44
C ALA A 76 8.54 13.10 -17.50
N LEU A 77 8.58 12.03 -16.71
CA LEU A 77 7.48 11.06 -16.59
C LEU A 77 6.17 11.71 -16.12
N MET A 78 6.22 12.76 -15.30
CA MET A 78 5.01 13.42 -14.79
C MET A 78 4.05 13.83 -15.91
N THR A 79 4.56 14.24 -17.07
CA THR A 79 3.76 14.69 -18.21
C THR A 79 3.76 13.72 -19.39
N ASP A 80 4.38 12.54 -19.25
CA ASP A 80 4.44 11.52 -20.29
C ASP A 80 3.24 10.56 -20.20
N SER A 81 2.06 11.07 -20.56
CA SER A 81 0.79 10.35 -20.46
C SER A 81 0.79 9.05 -21.26
N GLN A 82 0.44 7.95 -20.59
CA GLN A 82 0.37 6.61 -21.15
C GLN A 82 -1.06 6.25 -21.59
N PRO A 83 -1.26 5.61 -22.75
CA PRO A 83 -2.60 5.31 -23.26
C PRO A 83 -3.39 4.31 -22.40
N TRP A 84 -2.71 3.45 -21.64
CA TRP A 84 -3.34 2.46 -20.76
C TRP A 84 -3.75 3.02 -19.39
N TRP A 85 -3.27 4.22 -19.05
CA TRP A 85 -3.70 4.97 -17.88
C TRP A 85 -3.44 6.47 -18.08
N PRO A 86 -4.27 7.18 -18.86
CA PRO A 86 -4.02 8.58 -19.20
C PRO A 86 -3.85 9.47 -17.96
N ALA A 87 -2.94 10.44 -18.04
CA ALA A 87 -2.73 11.39 -16.97
C ALA A 87 -3.88 12.40 -16.87
N ASP A 88 -4.51 12.49 -15.71
CA ASP A 88 -5.46 13.55 -15.42
C ASP A 88 -4.78 14.92 -15.59
N TYR A 89 -5.44 15.81 -16.32
CA TYR A 89 -4.90 17.13 -16.69
C TYR A 89 -3.53 17.10 -17.38
N GLY A 90 -3.13 15.95 -17.95
CA GLY A 90 -1.82 15.77 -18.57
C GLY A 90 -0.67 15.70 -17.58
N HIS A 91 -0.92 15.49 -16.28
CA HIS A 91 0.13 15.44 -15.25
C HIS A 91 -0.15 14.39 -14.15
N TYR A 92 0.71 13.37 -14.00
CA TYR A 92 0.60 12.32 -12.97
C TYR A 92 0.96 12.76 -11.55
N GLY A 93 1.44 13.99 -11.37
CA GLY A 93 1.89 14.52 -10.08
C GLY A 93 0.94 14.24 -8.91
N PRO A 94 -0.34 14.65 -8.96
CA PRO A 94 -1.30 14.36 -7.89
C PRO A 94 -1.44 12.86 -7.58
N PHE A 95 -1.35 12.01 -8.60
CA PHE A 95 -1.43 10.57 -8.45
C PHE A 95 -0.22 9.97 -7.73
N PHE A 96 0.99 10.44 -8.04
CA PHE A 96 2.20 10.02 -7.31
C PHE A 96 2.29 10.59 -5.91
N ILE A 97 1.74 11.79 -5.65
CA ILE A 97 1.60 12.33 -4.30
C ILE A 97 0.71 11.40 -3.47
N ARG A 98 -0.47 11.00 -4.00
CA ARG A 98 -1.33 10.02 -3.33
C ARG A 98 -0.60 8.70 -3.09
N MET A 99 0.12 8.17 -4.07
CA MET A 99 0.88 6.93 -3.91
C MET A 99 1.91 7.02 -2.77
N ALA A 100 2.70 8.09 -2.73
CA ALA A 100 3.70 8.31 -1.69
C ALA A 100 3.05 8.49 -0.31
N TRP A 101 1.97 9.27 -0.24
CA TRP A 101 1.15 9.44 0.96
C TRP A 101 0.63 8.09 1.48
N HIS A 102 -0.01 7.27 0.66
CA HIS A 102 -0.52 5.96 1.05
C HIS A 102 0.61 4.97 1.40
N SER A 103 1.80 5.12 0.82
CA SER A 103 2.94 4.28 1.17
C SER A 103 3.47 4.62 2.56
N ALA A 104 3.50 5.90 2.93
CA ALA A 104 3.97 6.36 4.24
C ALA A 104 2.86 6.30 5.31
N GLY A 105 1.61 6.44 4.91
CA GLY A 105 0.48 6.72 5.79
C GLY A 105 -0.02 5.52 6.59
N THR A 106 0.46 4.32 6.31
CA THR A 106 0.12 3.14 7.13
C THR A 106 0.88 3.09 8.46
N TYR A 107 1.82 4.01 8.68
CA TYR A 107 2.59 4.11 9.91
C TYR A 107 1.70 4.40 11.11
N ARG A 108 2.03 3.76 12.23
CA ARG A 108 1.37 3.97 13.52
C ARG A 108 2.40 4.08 14.63
N THR A 109 2.17 4.99 15.57
CA THR A 109 3.09 5.24 16.69
C THR A 109 2.97 4.18 17.80
N GLY A 110 1.85 3.45 17.86
CA GLY A 110 1.58 2.48 18.93
C GLY A 110 2.57 1.31 18.99
N ASP A 111 3.04 0.84 17.83
CA ASP A 111 4.02 -0.26 17.72
C ASP A 111 5.17 0.05 16.74
N GLY A 112 5.15 1.22 16.07
CA GLY A 112 6.15 1.63 15.09
C GLY A 112 6.08 0.91 13.74
N ARG A 113 5.03 0.11 13.50
CA ARG A 113 4.85 -0.68 12.27
C ARG A 113 4.20 0.13 11.15
N GLY A 114 4.23 -0.44 9.95
CA GLY A 114 3.75 0.21 8.73
C GLY A 114 4.72 1.27 8.21
N GLY A 115 4.20 2.19 7.40
CA GLY A 115 4.98 3.22 6.74
C GLY A 115 5.74 2.74 5.51
N ALA A 116 6.58 3.63 4.98
CA ALA A 116 7.20 3.44 3.68
C ALA A 116 8.58 2.75 3.70
N GLY A 117 9.07 2.36 4.90
CA GLY A 117 10.45 1.93 5.10
C GLY A 117 10.89 0.69 4.31
N ALA A 118 9.96 -0.20 3.99
CA ALA A 118 10.22 -1.47 3.31
C ALA A 118 9.57 -1.58 1.91
N GLY A 119 8.83 -0.55 1.47
CA GLY A 119 8.16 -0.58 0.17
C GLY A 119 6.96 -1.54 0.09
N GLN A 120 6.31 -1.81 1.22
CA GLN A 120 5.27 -2.84 1.38
C GLN A 120 4.00 -2.62 0.56
N GLN A 121 3.76 -1.40 0.07
CA GLN A 121 2.64 -1.13 -0.83
C GLN A 121 2.68 -1.97 -2.12
N ARG A 122 3.82 -2.58 -2.46
CA ARG A 122 3.95 -3.51 -3.60
C ARG A 122 3.50 -4.95 -3.30
N PHE A 123 3.32 -5.32 -2.03
CA PHE A 123 2.92 -6.65 -1.59
C PHE A 123 1.53 -6.66 -0.95
N ALA A 124 0.96 -7.85 -0.79
CA ALA A 124 -0.25 -8.04 -0.01
C ALA A 124 0.03 -7.72 1.49
N PRO A 125 -0.98 -7.26 2.25
CA PRO A 125 -2.32 -6.93 1.79
C PRO A 125 -2.41 -5.54 1.13
N LEU A 126 -1.42 -4.67 1.36
CA LEU A 126 -1.49 -3.25 1.00
C LEU A 126 -1.67 -3.01 -0.49
N ASN A 127 -1.11 -3.84 -1.37
CA ASN A 127 -1.27 -3.72 -2.81
C ASN A 127 -2.72 -3.88 -3.29
N SER A 128 -3.61 -4.38 -2.43
CA SER A 128 -5.00 -4.73 -2.73
C SER A 128 -5.99 -4.17 -1.71
N TRP A 129 -5.55 -3.32 -0.77
CA TRP A 129 -6.48 -2.57 0.08
C TRP A 129 -7.39 -1.67 -0.76
N PRO A 130 -8.69 -1.54 -0.42
CA PRO A 130 -9.61 -0.68 -1.15
C PRO A 130 -9.11 0.76 -1.29
N ASP A 131 -8.55 1.33 -0.22
CA ASP A 131 -8.04 2.70 -0.21
C ASP A 131 -6.77 2.87 -1.07
N ASN A 132 -6.10 1.77 -1.41
CA ASN A 132 -5.00 1.76 -2.39
C ASN A 132 -5.47 1.50 -3.83
N GLY A 133 -6.78 1.61 -4.08
CA GLY A 133 -7.38 1.46 -5.40
C GLY A 133 -6.64 2.25 -6.48
N ASN A 134 -6.35 1.57 -7.60
CA ASN A 134 -5.57 2.03 -8.75
C ASN A 134 -4.07 2.35 -8.49
N LEU A 135 -3.55 2.32 -7.26
CA LEU A 135 -2.13 2.60 -7.02
C LEU A 135 -1.19 1.52 -7.60
N ASP A 136 -1.72 0.36 -7.97
CA ASP A 136 -1.02 -0.60 -8.83
C ASP A 136 -0.56 0.01 -10.15
N LYS A 137 -1.35 0.93 -10.72
CA LYS A 137 -1.06 1.66 -11.95
C LYS A 137 0.01 2.72 -11.72
N ALA A 138 -0.05 3.44 -10.59
CA ALA A 138 0.99 4.39 -10.19
C ALA A 138 2.36 3.68 -10.10
N ARG A 139 2.42 2.54 -9.39
CA ARG A 139 3.65 1.74 -9.30
C ARG A 139 4.11 1.23 -10.67
N ARG A 140 3.17 0.86 -11.56
CA ARG A 140 3.50 0.43 -12.93
C ARG A 140 4.09 1.56 -13.78
N LEU A 141 3.60 2.79 -13.65
CA LEU A 141 4.17 3.97 -14.34
C LEU A 141 5.63 4.21 -13.95
N LEU A 142 6.02 3.90 -12.71
CA LEU A 142 7.39 4.05 -12.21
C LEU A 142 8.33 2.91 -12.61
N TRP A 143 7.82 1.81 -13.16
CA TRP A 143 8.65 0.66 -13.54
C TRP A 143 9.80 1.01 -14.49
N PRO A 144 9.62 1.80 -15.57
CA PRO A 144 10.73 2.16 -16.46
C PRO A 144 11.87 2.90 -15.73
N ILE A 145 11.54 3.73 -14.72
CA ILE A 145 12.54 4.38 -13.86
C ILE A 145 13.28 3.32 -13.04
N LYS A 146 12.54 2.44 -12.35
CA LYS A 146 13.15 1.34 -11.59
C LYS A 146 14.04 0.45 -12.46
N GLN A 147 13.61 0.14 -13.68
CA GLN A 147 14.35 -0.67 -14.64
C GLN A 147 15.66 0.01 -15.05
N LYS A 148 15.64 1.32 -15.32
CA LYS A 148 16.82 2.11 -15.71
C LYS A 148 17.86 2.20 -14.59
N TYR A 149 17.42 2.41 -13.35
CA TYR A 149 18.33 2.64 -12.21
C TYR A 149 18.66 1.36 -11.41
N GLY A 150 17.94 0.27 -11.66
CA GLY A 150 18.25 -1.06 -11.16
C GLY A 150 18.35 -1.13 -9.65
N ALA A 151 19.33 -1.87 -9.14
CA ALA A 151 19.53 -2.12 -7.71
C ALA A 151 19.93 -0.87 -6.90
N LYS A 152 20.41 0.19 -7.56
CA LYS A 152 20.83 1.43 -6.90
C LYS A 152 19.66 2.25 -6.37
N LEU A 153 18.45 1.97 -6.82
CA LEU A 153 17.23 2.64 -6.40
C LEU A 153 16.19 1.59 -5.99
N SER A 154 15.85 1.52 -4.70
CA SER A 154 14.83 0.61 -4.19
C SER A 154 13.43 1.09 -4.60
N TRP A 155 12.45 0.19 -4.60
CA TRP A 155 11.05 0.58 -4.71
C TRP A 155 10.60 1.43 -3.52
N ALA A 156 11.07 1.09 -2.32
CA ALA A 156 10.76 1.84 -1.11
C ALA A 156 11.15 3.33 -1.22
N ASP A 157 12.35 3.64 -1.72
CA ASP A 157 12.76 5.03 -1.97
C ASP A 157 12.10 5.64 -3.20
N LEU A 158 11.98 4.89 -4.30
CA LEU A 158 11.39 5.40 -5.55
C LEU A 158 9.94 5.89 -5.35
N MET A 159 9.12 5.15 -4.59
CA MET A 159 7.72 5.54 -4.38
C MET A 159 7.60 6.88 -3.64
N ILE A 160 8.46 7.12 -2.64
CA ILE A 160 8.46 8.37 -1.88
C ILE A 160 9.11 9.50 -2.66
N LEU A 161 10.23 9.21 -3.35
CA LEU A 161 10.90 10.19 -4.20
C LEU A 161 9.98 10.71 -5.31
N ALA A 162 9.17 9.84 -5.93
CA ALA A 162 8.20 10.24 -6.94
C ALA A 162 7.18 11.26 -6.40
N GLY A 163 6.69 11.07 -5.17
CA GLY A 163 5.80 12.04 -4.52
C GLY A 163 6.49 13.39 -4.26
N ASN A 164 7.72 13.38 -3.76
CA ASN A 164 8.49 14.62 -3.56
C ASN A 164 8.75 15.36 -4.88
N VAL A 165 9.19 14.66 -5.92
CA VAL A 165 9.45 15.25 -7.25
C VAL A 165 8.17 15.77 -7.88
N ALA A 166 7.03 15.10 -7.66
CA ALA A 166 5.72 15.58 -8.11
C ALA A 166 5.32 16.91 -7.45
N ILE A 167 5.57 17.09 -6.14
CA ILE A 167 5.33 18.36 -5.46
C ILE A 167 6.23 19.45 -6.06
N GLU A 168 7.53 19.18 -6.21
CA GLU A 168 8.49 20.11 -6.81
C GLU A 168 8.11 20.50 -8.24
N SER A 169 7.71 19.53 -9.09
CA SER A 169 7.40 19.79 -10.50
C SER A 169 6.15 20.64 -10.69
N MET A 170 5.24 20.63 -9.71
CA MET A 170 4.04 21.48 -9.69
C MET A 170 4.26 22.81 -8.95
N GLY A 171 5.51 23.16 -8.61
CA GLY A 171 5.87 24.42 -7.95
C GLY A 171 5.64 24.44 -6.45
N GLY A 172 5.34 23.29 -5.83
CA GLY A 172 5.17 23.16 -4.39
C GLY A 172 6.53 23.09 -3.66
N PRO A 173 6.57 23.49 -2.39
CA PRO A 173 7.78 23.42 -1.58
C PRO A 173 8.07 21.98 -1.13
N VAL A 174 9.35 21.62 -1.07
CA VAL A 174 9.82 20.45 -0.32
C VAL A 174 10.98 20.84 0.58
N PHE A 175 11.04 20.24 1.77
CA PHE A 175 12.13 20.50 2.71
C PHE A 175 13.43 19.79 2.30
N GLY A 176 13.30 18.59 1.73
CA GLY A 176 14.41 17.74 1.32
C GLY A 176 13.94 16.29 1.14
N PHE A 177 14.88 15.42 0.77
CA PHE A 177 14.64 13.98 0.65
C PHE A 177 15.86 13.21 1.15
N GLY A 178 15.62 12.13 1.91
CA GLY A 178 16.63 11.16 2.31
C GLY A 178 16.26 9.78 1.82
N GLY A 179 17.16 9.15 1.06
CA GLY A 179 17.08 7.73 0.69
C GLY A 179 17.76 6.83 1.73
N GLY A 180 17.81 5.53 1.44
CA GLY A 180 18.38 4.50 2.30
C GLY A 180 17.39 3.40 2.69
N ARG A 181 16.15 3.41 2.19
CA ARG A 181 15.15 2.37 2.45
C ARG A 181 15.45 1.15 1.59
N ALA A 182 15.95 0.07 2.18
CA ALA A 182 16.16 -1.18 1.46
C ALA A 182 14.81 -1.84 1.14
N ASP A 183 14.70 -2.47 -0.04
CA ASP A 183 13.53 -3.27 -0.37
C ASP A 183 13.51 -4.57 0.46
N VAL A 184 12.31 -5.03 0.83
CA VAL A 184 12.08 -6.39 1.34
C VAL A 184 11.50 -7.28 0.24
N TRP A 185 11.56 -8.60 0.39
CA TRP A 185 11.24 -9.55 -0.70
C TRP A 185 10.00 -10.41 -0.44
N GLU A 186 9.33 -10.18 0.68
CA GLU A 186 8.08 -10.83 1.04
C GLU A 186 7.17 -9.85 1.81
N PRO A 187 5.84 -10.07 1.83
CA PRO A 187 4.95 -9.32 2.70
C PRO A 187 5.30 -9.53 4.18
N GLU A 188 5.21 -8.47 4.97
CA GLU A 188 5.36 -8.51 6.42
C GLU A 188 4.15 -9.24 7.03
N LYS A 189 4.42 -10.22 7.88
CA LYS A 189 3.41 -11.08 8.53
C LYS A 189 3.20 -10.71 9.99
N ASP A 190 4.01 -9.79 10.49
CA ASP A 190 4.08 -9.37 11.88
C ASP A 190 3.31 -8.07 12.15
N VAL A 191 2.57 -7.55 11.17
CA VAL A 191 1.70 -6.38 11.34
C VAL A 191 0.25 -6.81 11.58
N TYR A 192 -0.27 -6.46 12.76
CA TYR A 192 -1.67 -6.64 13.11
C TYR A 192 -2.51 -5.48 12.53
N TRP A 193 -3.28 -5.72 11.47
CA TRP A 193 -4.13 -4.69 10.85
C TRP A 193 -5.54 -4.57 11.45
N GLY A 194 -5.90 -5.50 12.36
CA GLY A 194 -7.24 -5.67 12.93
C GLY A 194 -7.72 -7.12 12.77
N THR A 195 -8.82 -7.49 13.44
CA THR A 195 -9.43 -8.83 13.35
C THR A 195 -10.56 -8.94 12.31
N GLU A 196 -10.92 -7.84 11.66
CA GLU A 196 -12.07 -7.83 10.75
C GLU A 196 -11.83 -8.73 9.53
N GLU A 197 -12.87 -9.49 9.16
CA GLU A 197 -12.81 -10.41 8.01
C GLU A 197 -13.25 -9.74 6.69
N ASN A 198 -13.81 -8.53 6.77
CA ASN A 198 -14.36 -7.81 5.63
C ASN A 198 -13.66 -6.47 5.41
N TRP A 199 -13.61 -6.02 4.16
CA TRP A 199 -13.04 -4.74 3.78
C TRP A 199 -14.02 -3.58 3.99
N VAL A 200 -13.50 -2.36 4.07
CA VAL A 200 -14.32 -1.14 4.09
C VAL A 200 -15.28 -1.14 2.90
N GLY A 201 -16.54 -0.75 3.14
CA GLY A 201 -17.64 -0.83 2.19
C GLY A 201 -18.54 -2.06 2.35
N ASP A 202 -18.11 -3.05 3.14
CA ASP A 202 -18.98 -4.14 3.60
C ASP A 202 -19.69 -3.74 4.90
N GLU A 203 -20.99 -4.06 5.04
CA GLU A 203 -21.80 -3.75 6.23
C GLU A 203 -21.24 -4.37 7.52
N ALA A 204 -20.54 -5.50 7.40
CA ALA A 204 -19.90 -6.17 8.54
C ALA A 204 -18.60 -5.49 9.00
N ASN A 205 -18.00 -4.59 8.20
CA ASN A 205 -16.84 -3.79 8.60
C ASN A 205 -17.30 -2.43 9.15
N GLN A 206 -17.76 -2.45 10.40
CA GLN A 206 -18.18 -1.26 11.12
C GLN A 206 -16.97 -0.37 11.46
N THR A 207 -17.21 0.94 11.59
CA THR A 207 -16.18 1.84 12.15
C THR A 207 -15.76 1.39 13.55
N ARG A 208 -14.46 1.44 13.83
CA ARG A 208 -13.85 1.06 15.11
C ARG A 208 -14.16 2.06 16.23
N ILE A 209 -14.49 3.30 15.89
CA ILE A 209 -14.85 4.36 16.85
C ILE A 209 -16.37 4.50 16.87
N ARG A 210 -17.00 4.13 18.00
CA ARG A 210 -18.46 4.22 18.20
C ARG A 210 -18.74 4.77 19.60
N PRO A 211 -18.94 6.08 19.75
CA PRO A 211 -19.15 6.66 21.08
C PRO A 211 -20.41 6.16 21.79
N ASP A 212 -21.47 5.86 21.04
CA ASP A 212 -22.78 5.46 21.60
C ASP A 212 -22.74 4.09 22.32
N ASP A 213 -21.84 3.19 21.93
CA ASP A 213 -21.60 1.91 22.59
C ASP A 213 -20.32 1.88 23.44
N GLY A 214 -19.62 3.02 23.53
CA GLY A 214 -18.36 3.19 24.26
C GLY A 214 -17.12 2.59 23.58
N ALA A 215 -17.20 2.17 22.31
CA ALA A 215 -16.05 1.65 21.59
C ALA A 215 -15.10 2.78 21.14
N ALA A 216 -13.83 2.61 21.48
CA ALA A 216 -12.72 3.44 21.02
C ALA A 216 -11.83 2.66 20.05
N LEU A 217 -10.98 3.37 19.31
CA LEU A 217 -10.01 2.75 18.42
C LEU A 217 -9.08 1.82 19.20
N GLU A 218 -9.10 0.54 18.84
CA GLU A 218 -8.26 -0.50 19.45
C GLU A 218 -6.78 -0.18 19.26
N ALA A 219 -6.00 -0.19 20.34
CA ALA A 219 -4.54 -0.07 20.23
C ALA A 219 -3.94 -1.39 19.66
N PRO A 220 -2.98 -1.33 18.72
CA PRO A 220 -2.24 -0.16 18.25
C PRO A 220 -2.78 0.48 16.96
N LEU A 221 -4.00 0.16 16.54
CA LEU A 221 -4.55 0.55 15.23
C LEU A 221 -4.63 2.08 15.08
N ALA A 222 -4.51 2.53 13.83
CA ALA A 222 -4.48 3.96 13.47
C ALA A 222 -5.40 4.29 12.28
N ALA A 223 -6.29 3.37 11.91
CA ALA A 223 -7.29 3.55 10.86
C ALA A 223 -8.65 3.10 11.39
N ILE A 224 -9.71 3.79 11.02
CA ILE A 224 -11.05 3.56 11.60
C ILE A 224 -11.77 2.34 11.03
N GLN A 225 -11.34 1.83 9.88
CA GLN A 225 -11.87 0.60 9.26
C GLN A 225 -10.75 -0.19 8.58
N MET A 226 -10.89 -1.50 8.50
CA MET A 226 -9.96 -2.36 7.78
C MET A 226 -9.93 -2.01 6.28
N GLY A 227 -8.73 -1.74 5.76
CA GLY A 227 -8.52 -1.40 4.35
C GLY A 227 -8.45 0.10 4.02
N LEU A 228 -8.59 0.98 5.02
CA LEU A 228 -8.34 2.42 4.93
C LEU A 228 -6.93 2.78 5.42
N ILE A 229 -6.37 3.88 4.93
CA ILE A 229 -5.15 4.47 5.48
C ILE A 229 -5.44 5.15 6.83
N TYR A 230 -6.50 5.97 6.92
CA TYR A 230 -6.87 6.69 8.14
C TYR A 230 -8.38 6.66 8.40
N VAL A 231 -9.13 7.55 7.73
CA VAL A 231 -10.55 7.81 7.96
C VAL A 231 -11.37 7.54 6.70
N ASN A 232 -12.67 7.38 6.86
CA ASN A 232 -13.58 7.16 5.74
C ASN A 232 -13.90 8.51 5.08
N PRO A 233 -13.67 8.67 3.76
CA PRO A 233 -13.91 9.94 3.06
C PRO A 233 -15.39 10.37 3.03
N GLU A 234 -16.33 9.45 3.27
CA GLU A 234 -17.77 9.72 3.37
C GLU A 234 -18.22 9.99 4.82
N GLY A 235 -17.30 9.95 5.78
CA GLY A 235 -17.54 10.06 7.21
C GLY A 235 -17.74 8.71 7.91
N PRO A 236 -17.83 8.69 9.26
CA PRO A 236 -17.84 7.46 10.04
C PRO A 236 -19.02 6.55 9.66
N GLY A 237 -18.73 5.32 9.22
CA GLY A 237 -19.75 4.39 8.73
C GLY A 237 -20.43 4.82 7.41
N GLY A 238 -19.82 5.74 6.65
CA GLY A 238 -20.41 6.31 5.43
C GLY A 238 -21.44 7.41 5.68
N VAL A 239 -21.50 7.95 6.90
CA VAL A 239 -22.43 9.02 7.27
C VAL A 239 -21.75 10.38 7.11
N PRO A 240 -22.26 11.29 6.25
CA PRO A 240 -21.59 12.53 5.85
C PRO A 240 -21.68 13.65 6.91
N GLU A 241 -21.29 13.35 8.15
CA GLU A 241 -21.29 14.28 9.28
C GLU A 241 -19.88 14.79 9.58
N ALA A 242 -19.60 16.02 9.15
CA ALA A 242 -18.26 16.61 9.23
C ALA A 242 -17.70 16.68 10.66
N LEU A 243 -18.53 16.98 11.66
CA LEU A 243 -18.09 17.03 13.06
C LEU A 243 -17.65 15.65 13.59
N GLN A 244 -18.30 14.58 13.13
CA GLN A 244 -17.91 13.22 13.50
C GLN A 244 -16.63 12.80 12.76
N SER A 245 -16.53 13.11 11.46
CA SER A 245 -15.31 12.86 10.67
C SER A 245 -14.10 13.65 11.15
N ALA A 246 -14.27 14.81 11.80
CA ALA A 246 -13.18 15.61 12.33
C ALA A 246 -12.67 15.10 13.69
N ARG A 247 -13.50 14.35 14.42
CA ARG A 247 -13.14 13.69 15.68
C ARG A 247 -12.32 12.44 15.43
N ASP A 248 -12.78 11.64 14.48
CA ASP A 248 -12.18 10.37 14.05
C ASP A 248 -10.83 10.60 13.34
#